data_AF-A0A940RHU5-F1
#
_entry.id   AF-A0A940RHU5-F1
#
_cell.length_a   1.000
_cell.length_b   1.000
_cell.length_c   1.000
_cell.angle_alpha   90.00
_cell.angle_beta   90.00
_cell.angle_gamma   90.00
#
_symmetry.space_group_name_H-M   'P 1'
#
loop_
_entity.id
_entity.type
_entity.pdbx_description
1 polymer ?
#
loop_
_entity_poly.entity_id
_entity_poly.type
_entity_poly.pdbx_seq_one_letter_code
_entity_poly.pdbx_strand_id
1 'polypeptide(L)'
;MWFIAGFAAIIAGLIMLVRQGGALLNARRTGVLVSKSYGAARIERAADPERFERFLRQRRKGLAAPAIAILAGAGWLAWNFLALAAQG
;
A
#
# COMPACT_ATOMS: atom_id res chain seq x y z
N MET A 1 -20.20 4.10 16.07
CA MET A 1 -18.93 4.83 15.83
C MET A 1 -17.74 3.88 15.61
N TRP A 2 -17.58 2.80 16.38
CA TRP A 2 -16.42 1.89 16.34
C TRP A 2 -16.25 1.05 15.06
N PHE A 3 -17.35 0.70 14.37
CA PHE A 3 -17.33 0.02 13.07
C PHE A 3 -16.78 0.90 11.93
N ILE A 4 -17.02 2.21 11.99
CA ILE A 4 -16.59 3.17 10.96
C ILE A 4 -15.06 3.21 10.89
N ALA A 5 -14.37 3.10 12.03
CA ALA A 5 -12.91 3.03 12.07
C ALA A 5 -12.36 1.79 11.34
N GLY A 6 -13.01 0.64 11.48
CA GLY A 6 -12.64 -0.60 10.78
C GLY A 6 -12.81 -0.48 9.26
N PHE A 7 -13.96 0.03 8.80
CA PHE A 7 -14.18 0.30 7.38
C PHE A 7 -13.23 1.35 6.82
N ALA A 8 -12.98 2.43 7.55
CA ALA A 8 -12.03 3.47 7.15
C ALA A 8 -10.60 2.93 6.99
N ALA A 9 -10.14 2.07 7.90
CA ALA A 9 -8.83 1.43 7.81
C ALA A 9 -8.72 0.52 6.57
N ILE A 10 -9.75 -0.26 6.28
CA ILE A 10 -9.79 -1.12 5.08
C ILE A 10 -9.76 -0.28 3.80
N ILE A 11 -10.60 0.76 3.71
CA ILE A 11 -10.68 1.64 2.54
C ILE A 11 -9.35 2.37 2.33
N ALA A 12 -8.77 2.94 3.39
CA ALA A 12 -7.48 3.62 3.32
C ALA A 12 -6.37 2.66 2.87
N GLY A 13 -6.34 1.45 3.42
CA GLY A 13 -5.42 0.40 3.02
C GLY A 13 -5.56 0.03 1.54
N LEU A 14 -6.79 -0.18 1.05
CA LEU A 14 -7.07 -0.49 -0.36
C LEU A 14 -6.62 0.65 -1.30
N ILE A 15 -6.96 1.90 -0.98
CA ILE A 15 -6.57 3.07 -1.78
C ILE A 15 -5.05 3.17 -1.85
N MET A 16 -4.36 3.00 -0.73
CA MET A 16 -2.89 2.98 -0.69
C MET A 16 -2.30 1.84 -1.53
N LEU A 17 -2.89 0.66 -1.47
CA LEU A 17 -2.44 -0.54 -2.19
C LEU A 17 -2.59 -0.35 -3.71
N VAL A 18 -3.72 0.17 -4.17
CA VAL A 18 -3.95 0.50 -5.59
C VAL A 18 -2.98 1.59 -6.05
N ARG A 19 -2.81 2.66 -5.27
CA ARG A 19 -1.95 3.79 -5.64
C ARG A 19 -0.48 3.41 -5.70
N GLN A 20 0.01 2.65 -4.73
CA GLN A 20 1.40 2.19 -4.69
C GLN A 20 1.65 1.02 -5.65
N GLY A 21 0.72 0.08 -5.74
CA GLY A 21 0.78 -1.08 -6.64
C GLY A 21 0.72 -0.66 -8.10
N GLY A 22 -0.18 0.26 -8.46
CA GLY A 22 -0.25 0.85 -9.80
C GLY A 22 1.03 1.58 -10.18
N ALA A 23 1.61 2.36 -9.26
CA ALA A 23 2.90 3.01 -9.50
C ALA A 23 4.06 2.01 -9.67
N LEU A 24 4.03 0.88 -8.97
CA LEU A 24 5.02 -0.19 -9.10
C LEU A 24 4.89 -0.92 -10.45
N LEU A 25 3.65 -1.23 -10.86
CA LEU A 25 3.35 -1.86 -12.15
C LEU A 25 3.72 -0.94 -13.31
N ASN A 26 3.37 0.35 -13.24
CA ASN A 26 3.77 1.32 -14.25
C ASN A 26 5.29 1.43 -14.33
N ALA A 27 5.99 1.51 -13.20
CA ALA A 27 7.46 1.55 -13.19
C ALA A 27 8.06 0.30 -13.86
N ARG A 28 7.53 -0.90 -13.58
CA ARG A 28 7.97 -2.14 -14.25
C ARG A 28 7.73 -2.11 -15.75
N ARG A 29 6.58 -1.59 -16.19
CA ARG A 29 6.18 -1.54 -17.61
C ARG A 29 6.98 -0.50 -18.39
N THR A 30 7.19 0.69 -17.84
CA THR A 30 7.89 1.79 -18.53
C THR A 30 9.40 1.77 -18.32
N GLY A 31 9.90 1.04 -17.32
CA GLY A 31 11.31 1.09 -16.93
C GLY A 31 11.71 2.43 -16.31
N VAL A 32 10.74 3.25 -15.88
CA VAL A 32 10.96 4.59 -15.35
C VAL A 32 10.39 4.70 -13.94
N LEU A 33 11.24 5.09 -12.99
CA LEU A 33 10.85 5.42 -11.62
C LEU A 33 10.96 6.94 -11.42
N VAL A 34 9.81 7.57 -11.16
CA VAL A 34 9.74 8.99 -10.77
C VAL A 34 9.70 9.06 -9.24
N SER A 35 10.72 9.64 -8.62
CA SER A 35 10.71 9.94 -7.18
C SER A 35 9.63 11.00 -6.86
N LYS A 36 9.03 10.93 -5.67
CA LYS A 36 8.00 11.89 -5.21
C LYS A 36 8.60 13.19 -4.64
N SER A 37 9.92 13.32 -4.52
CA SER A 37 10.55 14.53 -3.97
C SER A 37 10.55 15.68 -4.98
N TYR A 38 10.34 16.92 -4.51
CA TYR A 38 10.52 18.11 -5.35
C TYR A 38 11.97 18.15 -5.85
N GLY A 39 12.19 18.17 -7.18
CA GLY A 39 13.52 18.00 -7.81
C GLY A 39 13.94 16.57 -8.13
N ALA A 40 13.01 15.60 -8.09
CA ALA A 40 13.27 14.17 -8.27
C ALA A 40 13.95 13.79 -9.60
N ALA A 41 15.14 13.18 -9.49
CA ALA A 41 15.77 12.46 -10.58
C ALA A 41 14.86 11.33 -11.10
N ARG A 42 14.58 11.36 -12.41
CA ARG A 42 13.95 10.26 -13.13
C ARG A 42 14.97 9.12 -13.20
N ILE A 43 14.69 8.00 -12.54
CA ILE A 43 15.57 6.83 -12.58
C ILE A 43 15.08 5.96 -13.72
N GLU A 44 15.82 5.99 -14.82
CA GLU A 44 15.58 5.14 -15.97
C GLU A 44 16.36 3.84 -15.83
N ARG A 45 15.69 2.70 -16.05
CA ARG A 45 16.32 1.38 -15.97
C ARG A 45 17.49 1.23 -16.95
N ALA A 46 17.42 1.91 -18.09
CA ALA A 46 18.47 1.91 -19.09
C ALA A 46 19.73 2.69 -18.65
N ALA A 47 19.56 3.71 -17.81
CA ALA A 47 20.67 4.55 -17.31
C ALA A 47 21.33 3.95 -16.07
N ASP A 48 20.53 3.43 -15.13
CA ASP A 48 21.03 2.88 -13.86
C ASP A 48 20.15 1.70 -13.37
N PRO A 49 20.42 0.46 -13.85
CA PRO A 49 19.58 -0.70 -13.56
C PRO A 49 19.64 -1.14 -12.09
N GLU A 50 20.80 -1.02 -11.43
CA GLU A 50 20.96 -1.43 -10.03
C GLU A 50 20.16 -0.52 -9.09
N ARG A 51 20.24 0.80 -9.31
CA ARG A 51 19.49 1.77 -8.52
C ARG A 51 17.99 1.63 -8.79
N PHE A 52 17.59 1.42 -10.03
CA PHE A 52 16.20 1.15 -10.40
C PHE A 52 15.64 -0.06 -9.63
N GLU A 53 16.34 -1.20 -9.65
CA GLU A 53 15.98 -2.41 -8.91
C GLU A 53 15.84 -2.18 -7.40
N ARG A 54 16.79 -1.43 -6.81
CA ARG A 54 16.78 -1.13 -5.37
C ARG A 54 15.57 -0.30 -4.97
N PHE A 55 15.25 0.75 -5.73
CA PHE A 55 14.04 1.56 -5.49
C PHE A 55 12.75 0.77 -5.72
N LEU A 56 12.74 -0.13 -6.70
CA LEU A 56 11.59 -0.98 -6.98
C LEU A 56 11.33 -1.97 -5.83
N ARG A 57 12.38 -2.59 -5.28
CA ARG A 57 12.30 -3.41 -4.06
C ARG A 57 11.78 -2.62 -2.87
N GLN A 58 12.25 -1.39 -2.68
CA GLN A 58 11.83 -0.52 -1.58
C GLN A 58 10.34 -0.14 -1.68
N ARG A 59 9.85 0.18 -2.89
CA ARG A 59 8.41 0.38 -3.13
C ARG A 59 7.58 -0.86 -2.90
N ARG A 60 8.10 -2.05 -3.27
CA ARG A 60 7.42 -3.32 -2.97
C ARG A 60 7.31 -3.57 -1.47
N LYS A 61 8.34 -3.25 -0.68
CA LYS A 61 8.25 -3.30 0.79
C LYS A 61 7.23 -2.29 1.33
N GLY A 62 7.07 -1.13 0.68
CA GLY A 62 6.05 -0.14 1.00
C GLY A 62 4.61 -0.66 0.94
N LEU A 63 4.34 -1.71 0.15
CA LEU A 63 3.02 -2.36 0.05
C LEU A 63 2.66 -3.19 1.29
N ALA A 64 3.62 -3.49 2.18
CA ALA A 64 3.33 -4.22 3.41
C ALA A 64 2.45 -3.39 4.37
N ALA A 65 2.72 -2.08 4.48
CA ALA A 65 1.96 -1.18 5.36
C ALA A 65 0.45 -1.14 5.03
N PRO A 66 0.01 -0.93 3.76
CA PRO A 66 -1.41 -0.97 3.44
C PRO A 66 -2.03 -2.36 3.63
N ALA A 67 -1.29 -3.44 3.38
CA ALA A 67 -1.79 -4.79 3.65
C ALA A 67 -2.07 -5.01 5.15
N ILE A 68 -1.17 -4.54 6.02
CA ILE A 68 -1.36 -4.58 7.48
C ILE A 68 -2.58 -3.74 7.90
N ALA A 69 -2.77 -2.55 7.32
CA ALA A 69 -3.93 -1.72 7.61
C ALA A 69 -5.27 -2.42 7.28
N ILE A 70 -5.33 -3.14 6.16
CA ILE A 70 -6.51 -3.94 5.77
C ILE A 70 -6.74 -5.06 6.78
N LEU A 71 -5.70 -5.82 7.13
CA LEU A 71 -5.80 -6.93 8.08
C LEU A 71 -6.23 -6.46 9.48
N ALA A 72 -5.67 -5.34 9.94
CA ALA A 72 -6.03 -4.73 11.22
C ALA A 72 -7.51 -4.27 11.22
N GLY A 73 -7.96 -3.60 10.16
CA GLY A 73 -9.35 -3.19 10.01
C GLY A 73 -10.31 -4.37 9.95
N ALA A 74 -9.95 -5.44 9.22
CA ALA A 74 -10.74 -6.67 9.14
C ALA A 74 -10.83 -7.41 10.47
N GLY A 75 -9.69 -7.56 11.18
CA GLY A 75 -9.64 -8.18 12.50
C GLY A 75 -10.46 -7.40 13.53
N TRP A 76 -10.39 -6.07 13.48
CA TRP A 76 -11.20 -5.20 14.33
C TRP A 76 -12.71 -5.39 14.09
N LEU A 77 -13.14 -5.43 12.83
CA LEU A 77 -14.54 -5.67 12.49
C LEU A 77 -14.99 -7.07 12.95
N ALA A 78 -14.19 -8.09 12.68
CA ALA A 78 -14.49 -9.47 13.10
C ALA A 78 -14.67 -9.59 14.61
N TRP A 79 -13.80 -8.95 15.40
CA TRP A 79 -13.92 -8.90 16.85
C TRP A 79 -15.22 -8.22 17.30
N ASN A 80 -15.57 -7.08 16.69
CA ASN A 80 -16.81 -6.38 17.01
C ASN A 80 -18.05 -7.22 16.68
N PHE A 81 -18.05 -7.97 15.56
CA PHE A 81 -19.15 -8.87 15.21
C PHE A 81 -19.28 -10.04 16.19
N LEU A 82 -18.16 -10.66 16.58
CA LEU A 82 -18.16 -11.72 17.59
C LEU A 82 -18.66 -11.23 18.95
N ALA A 83 -18.20 -10.06 19.38
CA ALA A 83 -18.64 -9.45 20.63
C ALA A 83 -20.13 -9.14 20.63
N LEU A 84 -20.69 -8.73 19.48
CA LEU A 84 -22.13 -8.48 19.34
C LEU A 84 -22.93 -9.78 19.37
N ALA A 85 -22.44 -10.82 18.69
CA ALA A 85 -23.06 -12.15 18.66
C ALA A 85 -23.02 -12.85 20.04
N ALA A 86 -22.03 -12.56 20.87
CA ALA A 86 -21.93 -13.08 22.23
C ALA A 86 -22.84 -12.35 23.25
N GLN A 87 -23.40 -11.20 22.86
CA GLN A 87 -24.31 -10.39 23.70
C GLN A 87 -25.79 -10.62 23.38
N GLY A 88 -26.11 -11.30 22.27
CA GLY A 88 -27.47 -11.71 21.89
C GLY A 88 -27.73 -13.16 22.23
#